data_AF-A0A9P3FLJ2-F1
#
_entry.id   AF-A0A9P3FLJ2-F1
#
_cell.length_a   1.000
_cell.length_b   1.000
_cell.length_c   1.000
_cell.angle_alpha   90.00
_cell.angle_beta   90.00
_cell.angle_gamma   90.00
#
_symmetry.space_group_name_H-M   'P 1'
#
loop_
_entity.id
_entity.type
_entity.pdbx_description
1 polymer ?
#
loop_
_entity_poly.entity_id
_entity_poly.type
_entity_poly.pdbx_seq_one_letter_code
_entity_poly.pdbx_strand_id
1 'polypeptide(L)'
;MASGNTSYLIVGAGVFGISTAYHLIKKYPNASITVVDRDAWDADSRVAASWDWNKVVRADYDDILYCRLALEAQDIFNSEELFKPFFHQTGIWWACRSDYAQDVLNNYKKLGRKADLKAITISEAKELFGGLFNEADYDGVKEVLLNKTSGWAEAGDCLQAVTKKSIELGVKYVVGEVQTLQFGNNGQCTGVRLSNGQSLTATQTILSTGAFTSKLLEWSAQSSGNNELRAGDRILAAGITSGMTTLNDKDYESFKDMPVGVQGYTAATGPFIGSLPPTKDRELKWWGQTIFSNNTEVLPGRFISAPPAKSDYAQWDTSKRMKQDIDYANNVFYGKKGANWKFDKYRVCWDAFTTSADFIISPHSGAKGLYVATCGNFHGWKFFPVLGKYIVQMLEGQLEPELKEKWAWDRERPDPSLNPDWPRAEYKTLLDPVRTSKL
;
A
#
# COMPACT_ATOMS: atom_id res chain seq x y z
N MET A 1 24.17 -5.61 35.30
CA MET A 1 24.12 -4.43 34.42
C MET A 1 22.67 -4.24 34.03
N ALA A 2 22.04 -3.12 34.42
CA ALA A 2 20.63 -2.88 34.13
C ALA A 2 20.39 -3.05 32.63
N SER A 3 19.50 -3.95 32.24
CA SER A 3 19.04 -4.08 30.85
C SER A 3 18.42 -2.75 30.47
N GLY A 4 19.14 -1.89 29.77
CA GLY A 4 18.65 -0.58 29.37
C GLY A 4 17.31 -0.73 28.66
N ASN A 5 16.29 0.03 29.10
CA ASN A 5 14.95 -0.03 28.53
C ASN A 5 15.01 0.06 27.00
N THR A 6 14.48 -0.95 26.30
CA THR A 6 14.37 -0.95 24.85
C THR A 6 13.57 0.27 24.40
N SER A 7 14.16 1.05 23.49
CA SER A 7 13.53 2.18 22.82
C SER A 7 13.39 1.89 21.33
N TYR A 8 12.28 2.35 20.76
CA TYR A 8 11.91 2.13 19.36
C TYR A 8 11.78 3.47 18.65
N LEU A 9 12.47 3.59 17.51
CA LEU A 9 12.30 4.66 16.56
C LEU A 9 11.70 4.09 15.27
N ILE A 10 10.50 4.52 14.93
CA ILE A 10 9.77 4.10 13.74
C ILE A 10 9.84 5.26 12.74
N VAL A 11 10.41 5.00 11.57
CA VAL A 11 10.58 6.00 10.51
C VAL A 11 9.50 5.80 9.45
N GLY A 12 8.57 6.74 9.36
CA GLY A 12 7.39 6.69 8.51
C GLY A 12 6.11 6.38 9.30
N ALA A 13 5.13 7.25 9.19
CA ALA A 13 3.81 7.18 9.81
C ALA A 13 2.72 6.77 8.80
N GLY A 14 3.04 5.81 7.91
CA GLY A 14 2.05 5.08 7.11
C GLY A 14 1.47 3.87 7.87
N VAL A 15 0.73 3.00 7.18
CA VAL A 15 0.07 1.85 7.82
C VAL A 15 1.05 0.89 8.52
N PHE A 16 2.24 0.66 7.95
CA PHE A 16 3.25 -0.20 8.59
C PHE A 16 3.72 0.41 9.91
N GLY A 17 4.19 1.66 9.88
CA GLY A 17 4.76 2.32 11.05
C GLY A 17 3.75 2.61 12.16
N ILE A 18 2.56 3.11 11.81
CA ILE A 18 1.50 3.38 12.81
C ILE A 18 0.96 2.09 13.41
N SER A 19 0.81 1.03 12.62
CA SER A 19 0.40 -0.27 13.16
C SER A 19 1.47 -0.81 14.12
N THR A 20 2.76 -0.71 13.77
CA THR A 20 3.87 -1.06 14.68
C THR A 20 3.82 -0.28 15.98
N ALA A 21 3.65 1.05 15.90
CA ALA A 21 3.60 1.92 17.09
C ALA A 21 2.43 1.54 18.00
N TYR A 22 1.24 1.35 17.44
CA TYR A 22 0.02 0.96 18.16
C TYR A 22 0.19 -0.39 18.88
N HIS A 23 0.77 -1.39 18.21
CA HIS A 23 0.98 -2.71 18.81
C HIS A 23 2.09 -2.70 19.87
N LEU A 24 3.18 -1.98 19.63
CA LEU A 24 4.26 -1.84 20.61
C LEU A 24 3.78 -1.15 21.88
N ILE A 25 3.05 -0.04 21.79
CA ILE A 25 2.60 0.70 22.99
C ILE A 25 1.56 -0.08 23.78
N LYS A 26 0.68 -0.86 23.11
CA LYS A 26 -0.26 -1.75 23.79
C LYS A 26 0.44 -2.91 24.51
N LYS A 27 1.48 -3.48 23.91
CA LYS A 27 2.23 -4.60 24.49
C LYS A 27 3.22 -4.15 25.57
N TYR A 28 3.82 -2.98 25.39
CA TYR A 28 4.83 -2.40 26.27
C TYR A 28 4.49 -0.94 26.63
N PRO A 29 3.54 -0.71 27.55
CA PRO A 29 3.07 0.65 27.89
C PRO A 29 4.16 1.59 28.43
N ASN A 30 5.27 1.04 28.94
CA ASN A 30 6.39 1.81 29.48
C ASN A 30 7.58 1.94 28.50
N ALA A 31 7.45 1.43 27.27
CA ALA A 31 8.52 1.54 26.28
C ALA A 31 8.58 2.96 25.70
N SER A 32 9.80 3.44 25.42
CA SER A 32 9.99 4.70 24.69
C SER A 32 9.80 4.46 23.20
N ILE A 33 8.67 4.88 22.65
CA ILE A 33 8.32 4.71 21.23
C ILE A 33 8.19 6.09 20.59
N THR A 34 9.01 6.34 19.56
CA THR A 34 8.93 7.55 18.74
C THR A 34 8.63 7.18 17.30
N VAL A 35 7.63 7.83 16.72
CA VAL A 35 7.35 7.82 15.27
C VAL A 35 7.84 9.14 14.70
N VAL A 36 8.58 9.09 13.59
CA VAL A 36 8.99 10.29 12.83
C VAL A 36 8.48 10.21 11.40
N ASP A 37 7.85 11.29 10.92
CA ASP A 37 7.37 11.42 9.55
C ASP A 37 7.55 12.87 9.08
N ARG A 38 7.63 13.08 7.75
CA ARG A 38 7.79 14.42 7.17
C ARG A 38 6.55 15.30 7.38
N ASP A 39 5.38 14.68 7.42
CA ASP A 39 4.10 15.38 7.53
C ASP A 39 3.54 15.24 8.95
N ALA A 40 2.75 16.22 9.39
CA ALA A 40 1.97 16.07 10.62
C ALA A 40 0.89 14.99 10.45
N TRP A 41 0.55 14.28 11.53
CA TRP A 41 -0.44 13.21 11.47
C TRP A 41 -1.86 13.72 11.15
N ASP A 42 -2.14 14.96 11.50
CA ASP A 42 -3.39 15.70 11.32
C ASP A 42 -3.29 16.75 10.18
N ALA A 43 -2.28 16.67 9.32
CA ALA A 43 -2.15 17.56 8.16
C ALA A 43 -3.32 17.37 7.17
N ASP A 44 -3.72 18.44 6.47
CA ASP A 44 -4.78 18.38 5.44
C ASP A 44 -4.38 17.52 4.22
N SER A 45 -3.07 17.35 4.01
CA SER A 45 -2.52 16.52 2.93
C SER A 45 -1.23 15.86 3.40
N ARG A 46 -1.03 14.60 2.99
CA ARG A 46 0.18 13.84 3.26
C ARG A 46 0.67 13.08 2.04
N VAL A 47 1.97 12.83 2.02
CA VAL A 47 2.63 12.10 0.94
C VAL A 47 2.79 10.64 1.35
N ALA A 48 1.71 9.88 1.22
CA ALA A 48 1.71 8.45 1.52
C ALA A 48 0.67 7.70 0.68
N ALA A 49 1.03 6.50 0.19
CA ALA A 49 0.05 5.55 -0.34
C ALA A 49 -1.03 5.19 0.71
N SER A 50 -0.69 5.32 1.99
CA SER A 50 -1.57 5.08 3.12
C SER A 50 -2.60 6.20 3.36
N TRP A 51 -2.36 7.40 2.82
CA TRP A 51 -3.26 8.54 2.92
C TRP A 51 -4.07 8.63 1.64
N ASP A 52 -5.31 8.18 1.67
CA ASP A 52 -6.20 8.09 0.49
C ASP A 52 -7.65 8.25 0.98
N TRP A 53 -8.58 8.54 0.07
CA TRP A 53 -10.01 8.61 0.39
C TRP A 53 -10.53 7.25 0.83
N ASN A 54 -10.19 6.20 0.07
CA ASN A 54 -10.63 4.85 0.33
C ASN A 54 -9.63 3.79 -0.16
N LYS A 55 -9.66 2.58 0.41
CA LYS A 55 -8.85 1.43 -0.04
C LYS A 55 -9.67 0.15 0.02
N VAL A 56 -9.34 -0.81 -0.85
CA VAL A 56 -9.99 -2.12 -0.89
C VAL A 56 -9.59 -2.95 0.32
N VAL A 57 -10.58 -3.46 1.05
CA VAL A 57 -10.41 -4.40 2.16
C VAL A 57 -10.98 -5.75 1.74
N ARG A 58 -10.09 -6.71 1.49
CA ARG A 58 -10.42 -8.04 0.98
C ARG A 58 -9.48 -9.11 1.49
N ALA A 59 -9.99 -10.33 1.63
CA ALA A 59 -9.17 -11.51 1.88
C ALA A 59 -9.13 -12.51 0.72
N ASP A 60 -9.62 -12.09 -0.45
CA ASP A 60 -9.56 -12.87 -1.68
C ASP A 60 -8.11 -12.96 -2.15
N TYR A 61 -7.37 -14.01 -1.75
CA TYR A 61 -5.99 -14.30 -2.16
C TYR A 61 -5.84 -15.78 -2.54
N ASP A 62 -5.09 -16.03 -3.61
CA ASP A 62 -4.60 -17.33 -4.05
C ASP A 62 -3.42 -17.83 -3.18
N ASP A 63 -2.62 -16.90 -2.64
CA ASP A 63 -1.65 -17.19 -1.57
C ASP A 63 -2.38 -17.35 -0.21
N ILE A 64 -2.30 -18.56 0.35
CA ILE A 64 -3.01 -18.91 1.60
C ILE A 64 -2.51 -18.13 2.82
N LEU A 65 -1.24 -17.71 2.84
CA LEU A 65 -0.69 -16.92 3.94
C LEU A 65 -1.33 -15.53 3.91
N TYR A 66 -1.33 -14.84 2.77
CA TYR A 66 -2.02 -13.54 2.67
C TYR A 66 -3.53 -13.64 2.88
N CYS A 67 -4.16 -14.74 2.44
CA CYS A 67 -5.57 -15.00 2.74
C CYS A 67 -5.79 -15.02 4.26
N ARG A 68 -5.01 -15.80 5.01
CA ARG A 68 -5.09 -15.87 6.48
C ARG A 68 -4.87 -14.51 7.15
N LEU A 69 -3.86 -13.75 6.73
CA LEU A 69 -3.57 -12.42 7.26
C LEU A 69 -4.71 -11.43 7.01
N ALA A 70 -5.27 -11.45 5.81
CA ALA A 70 -6.35 -10.55 5.44
C ALA A 70 -7.66 -10.91 6.13
N LEU A 71 -7.91 -12.20 6.37
CA LEU A 71 -9.02 -12.67 7.19
C LEU A 71 -8.89 -12.17 8.64
N GLU A 72 -7.69 -12.21 9.23
CA GLU A 72 -7.46 -11.64 10.58
C GLU A 72 -7.73 -10.12 10.58
N ALA A 73 -7.25 -9.39 9.57
CA ALA A 73 -7.50 -7.96 9.44
C ALA A 73 -9.00 -7.65 9.29
N GLN A 74 -9.73 -8.43 8.49
CA GLN A 74 -11.17 -8.30 8.33
C GLN A 74 -11.93 -8.53 9.63
N ASP A 75 -11.50 -9.47 10.49
CA ASP A 75 -12.14 -9.67 11.79
C ASP A 75 -12.01 -8.43 12.67
N ILE A 76 -10.83 -7.79 12.67
CA ILE A 76 -10.60 -6.54 13.42
C ILE A 76 -11.42 -5.39 12.83
N PHE A 77 -11.44 -5.23 11.51
CA PHE A 77 -12.30 -4.23 10.85
C PHE A 77 -13.78 -4.44 11.14
N ASN A 78 -14.24 -5.65 11.44
CA ASN A 78 -15.65 -5.90 11.76
C ASN A 78 -15.99 -5.74 13.25
N SER A 79 -15.01 -5.90 14.14
CA SER A 79 -15.26 -6.08 15.58
C SER A 79 -14.66 -5.01 16.47
N GLU A 80 -13.48 -4.45 16.16
CA GLU A 80 -12.83 -3.47 17.03
C GLU A 80 -13.33 -2.05 16.80
N GLU A 81 -13.73 -1.37 17.88
CA GLU A 81 -14.30 -0.01 17.84
C GLU A 81 -13.40 1.03 17.15
N LEU A 82 -12.08 0.83 17.19
CA LEU A 82 -11.12 1.76 16.56
C LEU A 82 -11.11 1.65 15.03
N PHE A 83 -11.39 0.48 14.47
CA PHE A 83 -11.29 0.21 13.03
C PHE A 83 -12.66 0.12 12.35
N LYS A 84 -13.66 -0.41 13.07
CA LYS A 84 -15.00 -0.68 12.58
C LYS A 84 -15.72 0.50 11.93
N PRO A 85 -15.64 1.74 12.46
CA PRO A 85 -16.33 2.87 11.84
C PRO A 85 -15.91 3.16 10.40
N PHE A 86 -14.70 2.76 10.01
CA PHE A 86 -14.13 3.08 8.72
C PHE A 86 -14.32 1.98 7.68
N PHE A 87 -14.80 0.79 8.04
CA PHE A 87 -14.95 -0.33 7.11
C PHE A 87 -16.39 -0.44 6.60
N HIS A 88 -16.53 -0.46 5.28
CA HIS A 88 -17.77 -0.59 4.55
C HIS A 88 -17.78 -1.92 3.80
N GLN A 89 -18.49 -2.91 4.35
CA GLN A 89 -18.57 -4.27 3.79
C GLN A 89 -19.56 -4.34 2.62
N THR A 90 -19.27 -3.64 1.53
CA THR A 90 -20.13 -3.59 0.32
C THR A 90 -19.88 -4.75 -0.65
N GLY A 91 -18.90 -5.60 -0.36
CA GLY A 91 -18.50 -6.72 -1.19
C GLY A 91 -17.46 -6.37 -2.25
N ILE A 92 -17.03 -7.40 -2.98
CA ILE A 92 -16.20 -7.28 -4.17
C ILE A 92 -16.84 -8.03 -5.34
N TRP A 93 -16.69 -7.45 -6.53
CA TRP A 93 -16.99 -8.02 -7.82
C TRP A 93 -15.68 -8.08 -8.60
N TRP A 94 -15.20 -9.28 -8.92
CA TRP A 94 -13.89 -9.45 -9.53
C TRP A 94 -13.96 -10.31 -10.79
N ALA A 95 -13.81 -9.67 -11.94
CA ALA A 95 -13.54 -10.36 -13.20
C ALA A 95 -12.08 -10.83 -13.22
N CYS A 96 -11.86 -12.10 -12.90
CA CYS A 96 -10.54 -12.69 -12.76
C CYS A 96 -10.39 -14.00 -13.54
N ARG A 97 -9.18 -14.54 -13.56
CA ARG A 97 -8.90 -15.89 -14.06
C ARG A 97 -9.61 -16.95 -13.20
N SER A 98 -10.09 -18.02 -13.82
CA SER A 98 -10.87 -19.05 -13.11
C SER A 98 -10.06 -19.80 -12.06
N ASP A 99 -8.80 -20.11 -12.34
CA ASP A 99 -7.88 -20.71 -11.36
C ASP A 99 -7.73 -19.84 -10.11
N TYR A 100 -7.63 -18.51 -10.25
CA TYR A 100 -7.62 -17.59 -9.11
C TYR A 100 -8.90 -17.68 -8.27
N ALA A 101 -10.07 -17.62 -8.91
CA ALA A 101 -11.34 -17.71 -8.20
C ALA A 101 -11.46 -19.03 -7.42
N GLN A 102 -11.05 -20.14 -8.03
CA GLN A 102 -11.03 -21.44 -7.37
C GLN A 102 -10.01 -21.51 -6.22
N ASP A 103 -8.82 -20.94 -6.39
CA ASP A 103 -7.80 -20.89 -5.32
C ASP A 103 -8.30 -20.08 -4.11
N VAL A 104 -8.98 -18.95 -4.35
CA VAL A 104 -9.61 -18.17 -3.27
C VAL A 104 -10.67 -19.00 -2.53
N LEU A 105 -11.59 -19.62 -3.26
CA LEU A 105 -12.63 -20.50 -2.69
C LEU A 105 -12.01 -21.62 -1.85
N ASN A 106 -10.98 -22.26 -2.39
CA ASN A 106 -10.27 -23.34 -1.72
C ASN A 106 -9.54 -22.87 -0.46
N ASN A 107 -8.91 -21.69 -0.48
CA ASN A 107 -8.24 -21.11 0.67
C ASN A 107 -9.23 -20.78 1.80
N TYR A 108 -10.39 -20.20 1.48
CA TYR A 108 -11.46 -19.97 2.48
C TYR A 108 -11.91 -21.28 3.13
N LYS A 109 -12.13 -22.32 2.32
CA LYS A 109 -12.50 -23.65 2.80
C LYS A 109 -11.41 -24.26 3.70
N LYS A 110 -10.14 -24.21 3.28
CA LYS A 110 -8.99 -24.73 4.07
C LYS A 110 -8.84 -24.01 5.39
N LEU A 111 -9.06 -22.69 5.42
CA LEU A 111 -8.99 -21.87 6.62
C LEU A 111 -10.27 -21.91 7.47
N GLY A 112 -11.29 -22.66 7.05
CA GLY A 112 -12.56 -22.79 7.77
C GLY A 112 -13.40 -21.51 7.80
N ARG A 113 -13.11 -20.53 6.94
CA ARG A 113 -13.85 -19.27 6.88
C ARG A 113 -15.19 -19.48 6.17
N LYS A 114 -16.28 -19.13 6.85
CA LYS A 114 -17.62 -19.03 6.24
C LYS A 114 -17.80 -17.61 5.69
N ALA A 115 -18.16 -17.51 4.41
CA ALA A 115 -18.42 -16.25 3.73
C ALA A 115 -19.45 -16.48 2.61
N ASP A 116 -20.19 -15.44 2.22
CA ASP A 116 -20.96 -15.41 0.97
C ASP A 116 -19.97 -15.11 -0.18
N LEU A 117 -19.25 -16.17 -0.56
CA LEU A 117 -18.16 -16.20 -1.54
C LEU A 117 -18.49 -17.23 -2.61
N LYS A 118 -18.47 -16.84 -3.88
CA LYS A 118 -18.77 -17.71 -5.02
C LYS A 118 -18.17 -17.20 -6.32
N ALA A 119 -17.84 -18.13 -7.23
CA ALA A 119 -17.64 -17.82 -8.63
C ALA A 119 -18.98 -17.96 -9.37
N ILE A 120 -19.35 -16.98 -10.18
CA ILE A 120 -20.63 -16.94 -10.91
C ILE A 120 -20.42 -16.75 -12.41
N THR A 121 -21.44 -17.06 -13.18
CA THR A 121 -21.43 -16.84 -14.63
C THR A 121 -21.49 -15.35 -14.95
N ILE A 122 -21.02 -14.99 -16.15
CA ILE A 122 -21.11 -13.62 -16.67
C ILE A 122 -22.57 -13.16 -16.74
N SER A 123 -23.49 -14.04 -17.18
CA SER A 123 -24.90 -13.69 -17.29
C SER A 123 -25.49 -13.29 -15.94
N GLU A 124 -25.18 -14.03 -14.87
CA GLU A 124 -25.60 -13.66 -13.52
C GLU A 124 -24.92 -12.36 -13.06
N ALA A 125 -23.63 -12.21 -13.33
CA ALA A 125 -22.84 -11.04 -12.93
C ALA A 125 -23.38 -9.74 -13.53
N LYS A 126 -23.92 -9.79 -14.76
CA LYS A 126 -24.52 -8.65 -15.45
C LYS A 126 -25.85 -8.18 -14.86
N GLU A 127 -26.60 -9.05 -14.19
CA GLU A 127 -27.90 -8.72 -13.59
C GLU A 127 -27.76 -8.19 -12.16
N LEU A 128 -26.64 -8.48 -11.50
CA LEU A 128 -26.41 -8.04 -10.13
C LEU A 128 -26.21 -6.53 -10.01
N PHE A 129 -26.46 -6.03 -8.80
CA PHE A 129 -26.31 -4.61 -8.45
C PHE A 129 -27.08 -3.70 -9.41
N GLY A 130 -28.29 -4.07 -9.83
CA GLY A 130 -29.09 -3.27 -10.75
C GLY A 130 -28.46 -3.10 -12.15
N GLY A 131 -27.59 -4.03 -12.56
CA GLY A 131 -26.97 -3.99 -13.88
C GLY A 131 -25.81 -3.00 -14.01
N LEU A 132 -25.22 -2.55 -12.89
CA LEU A 132 -24.07 -1.63 -12.90
C LEU A 132 -22.96 -2.09 -13.86
N PHE A 133 -22.56 -3.36 -13.74
CA PHE A 133 -21.49 -3.97 -14.53
C PHE A 133 -21.96 -4.64 -15.83
N ASN A 134 -23.20 -4.44 -16.29
CA ASN A 134 -23.70 -5.15 -17.49
C ASN A 134 -22.95 -4.79 -18.80
N GLU A 135 -22.29 -3.62 -18.80
CA GLU A 135 -21.46 -3.07 -19.86
C GLU A 135 -19.96 -3.15 -19.53
N ALA A 136 -19.59 -3.87 -18.46
CA ALA A 136 -18.18 -4.11 -18.18
C ALA A 136 -17.52 -4.89 -19.33
N ASP A 137 -16.21 -4.76 -19.47
CA ASP A 137 -15.44 -5.58 -20.39
C ASP A 137 -15.37 -7.01 -19.85
N TYR A 138 -15.81 -7.96 -20.66
CA TYR A 138 -15.78 -9.39 -20.36
C TYR A 138 -14.89 -10.15 -21.34
N ASP A 139 -14.08 -9.46 -22.15
CA ASP A 139 -13.16 -10.14 -23.06
C ASP A 139 -12.20 -11.04 -22.26
N GLY A 140 -12.10 -12.30 -22.68
CA GLY A 140 -11.35 -13.33 -21.96
C GLY A 140 -11.88 -13.73 -20.57
N VAL A 141 -12.95 -13.12 -20.05
CA VAL A 141 -13.55 -13.49 -18.75
C VAL A 141 -14.36 -14.77 -18.90
N LYS A 142 -14.26 -15.68 -17.92
CA LYS A 142 -15.07 -16.91 -17.87
C LYS A 142 -16.06 -16.91 -16.70
N GLU A 143 -15.63 -16.38 -15.56
CA GLU A 143 -16.42 -16.28 -14.35
C GLU A 143 -16.05 -15.03 -13.58
N VAL A 144 -16.92 -14.62 -12.67
CA VAL A 144 -16.70 -13.48 -11.78
C VAL A 144 -16.70 -14.00 -10.35
N LEU A 145 -15.64 -13.69 -9.61
CA LEU A 145 -15.59 -13.95 -8.17
C LEU A 145 -16.38 -12.86 -7.44
N LEU A 146 -17.35 -13.27 -6.64
CA LEU A 146 -18.08 -12.42 -5.72
C LEU A 146 -17.74 -12.79 -4.29
N ASN A 147 -17.47 -11.78 -3.47
CA ASN A 147 -17.37 -11.95 -2.03
C ASN A 147 -18.05 -10.80 -1.29
N LYS A 148 -19.14 -11.09 -0.57
CA LYS A 148 -19.85 -10.06 0.20
C LYS A 148 -19.22 -9.73 1.56
N THR A 149 -18.16 -10.43 1.96
CA THR A 149 -17.41 -10.09 3.19
C THR A 149 -16.24 -9.15 2.93
N SER A 150 -15.90 -8.91 1.67
CA SER A 150 -14.97 -7.87 1.25
C SER A 150 -15.65 -6.50 1.17
N GLY A 151 -14.90 -5.45 0.87
CA GLY A 151 -15.42 -4.09 0.76
C GLY A 151 -14.32 -3.06 0.67
N TRP A 152 -14.54 -1.89 1.26
CA TRP A 152 -13.59 -0.80 1.28
C TRP A 152 -13.55 -0.11 2.63
N ALA A 153 -12.52 0.70 2.86
CA ALA A 153 -12.44 1.51 4.07
C ALA A 153 -11.96 2.93 3.81
N GLU A 154 -12.44 3.89 4.63
CA GLU A 154 -12.02 5.30 4.65
C GLU A 154 -10.55 5.40 5.12
N ALA A 155 -9.63 5.53 4.15
CA ALA A 155 -8.25 5.13 4.38
C ALA A 155 -7.43 6.15 5.20
N GLY A 156 -7.54 7.43 4.85
CA GLY A 156 -6.93 8.54 5.59
C GLY A 156 -7.51 8.66 6.99
N ASP A 157 -8.85 8.68 7.10
CA ASP A 157 -9.57 8.83 8.36
C ASP A 157 -9.22 7.71 9.36
N CYS A 158 -9.16 6.45 8.89
CA CYS A 158 -8.72 5.33 9.72
C CYS A 158 -7.26 5.47 10.18
N LEU A 159 -6.35 5.85 9.27
CA LEU A 159 -4.95 6.08 9.62
C LEU A 159 -4.79 7.18 10.67
N GLN A 160 -5.52 8.29 10.52
CA GLN A 160 -5.52 9.38 11.49
C GLN A 160 -6.06 8.94 12.85
N ALA A 161 -7.18 8.21 12.89
CA ALA A 161 -7.78 7.75 14.13
C ALA A 161 -6.84 6.82 14.93
N VAL A 162 -6.20 5.85 14.26
CA VAL A 162 -5.24 4.94 14.90
C VAL A 162 -3.95 5.67 15.30
N THR A 163 -3.51 6.65 14.51
CA THR A 163 -2.36 7.50 14.87
C THR A 163 -2.65 8.30 16.13
N LYS A 164 -3.79 8.99 16.19
CA LYS A 164 -4.25 9.73 17.36
C LYS A 164 -4.32 8.82 18.58
N LYS A 165 -4.92 7.64 18.43
CA LYS A 165 -5.02 6.67 19.53
C LYS A 165 -3.65 6.22 20.04
N SER A 166 -2.69 6.03 19.13
CA SER A 166 -1.32 5.66 19.50
C SER A 166 -0.63 6.77 20.30
N ILE A 167 -0.84 8.04 19.93
CA ILE A 167 -0.34 9.21 20.65
C ILE A 167 -0.97 9.31 22.05
N GLU A 168 -2.29 9.13 22.16
CA GLU A 168 -3.01 9.10 23.44
C GLU A 168 -2.50 8.00 24.39
N LEU A 169 -1.99 6.89 23.84
CA LEU A 169 -1.38 5.81 24.61
C LEU A 169 0.09 6.07 25.01
N GLY A 170 0.70 7.17 24.54
CA GLY A 170 2.05 7.58 24.93
C GLY A 170 3.11 7.50 23.83
N VAL A 171 2.73 7.19 22.58
CA VAL A 171 3.68 7.27 21.45
C VAL A 171 4.06 8.73 21.17
N LYS A 172 5.35 9.02 21.10
CA LYS A 172 5.83 10.34 20.69
C LYS A 172 5.78 10.46 19.15
N TYR A 173 5.13 11.49 18.64
CA TYR A 173 5.14 11.82 17.22
C TYR A 173 6.09 13.01 16.95
N VAL A 174 6.99 12.87 15.98
CA VAL A 174 7.92 13.92 15.56
C VAL A 174 7.70 14.22 14.08
N VAL A 175 7.45 15.49 13.77
CA VAL A 175 7.43 15.97 12.38
C VAL A 175 8.85 16.35 11.96
N GLY A 176 9.37 15.68 10.94
CA GLY A 176 10.69 15.96 10.40
C GLY A 176 11.07 15.01 9.26
N GLU A 177 11.71 15.57 8.22
CA GLU A 177 12.22 14.77 7.11
C GLU A 177 13.52 14.07 7.51
N VAL A 178 13.53 12.73 7.47
CA VAL A 178 14.72 11.93 7.72
C VAL A 178 15.65 11.95 6.52
N GLN A 179 16.92 12.30 6.76
CA GLN A 179 17.95 12.39 5.73
C GLN A 179 18.80 11.10 5.65
N THR A 180 19.29 10.62 6.79
CA THR A 180 20.15 9.42 6.86
C THR A 180 19.96 8.64 8.17
N LEU A 181 20.29 7.35 8.13
CA LEU A 181 20.51 6.54 9.34
C LEU A 181 21.78 6.99 10.07
N GLN A 182 21.81 6.77 11.38
CA GLN A 182 22.99 6.98 12.23
C GLN A 182 23.50 5.66 12.78
N PHE A 183 24.82 5.58 12.93
CA PHE A 183 25.52 4.39 13.39
C PHE A 183 26.52 4.74 14.50
N GLY A 184 26.71 3.83 15.44
CA GLY A 184 27.77 3.95 16.44
C GLY A 184 29.06 3.27 16.01
N ASN A 185 30.09 3.34 16.87
CA ASN A 185 31.46 2.94 16.54
C ASN A 185 31.65 1.47 16.14
N ASN A 186 30.74 0.57 16.51
CA ASN A 186 30.78 -0.85 16.15
C ASN A 186 29.84 -1.21 14.98
N GLY A 187 29.31 -0.19 14.29
CA GLY A 187 28.42 -0.35 13.15
C GLY A 187 26.94 -0.61 13.49
N GLN A 188 26.52 -0.65 14.77
CA GLN A 188 25.09 -0.76 15.06
C GLN A 188 24.34 0.51 14.70
N CYS A 189 23.09 0.38 14.25
CA CYS A 189 22.21 1.51 14.03
C CYS A 189 21.78 2.11 15.37
N THR A 190 21.87 3.44 15.49
CA THR A 190 21.56 4.18 16.72
C THR A 190 20.42 5.18 16.56
N GLY A 191 19.86 5.29 15.36
CA GLY A 191 18.75 6.19 15.04
C GLY A 191 18.88 6.84 13.67
N VAL A 192 18.44 8.10 13.56
CA VAL A 192 18.41 8.86 12.31
C VAL A 192 18.81 10.32 12.50
N ARG A 193 19.28 10.94 11.41
CA ARG A 193 19.50 12.38 11.28
C ARG A 193 18.39 13.00 10.43
N LEU A 194 17.78 14.05 10.93
CA LEU A 194 16.77 14.84 10.23
C LEU A 194 17.44 15.91 9.35
N SER A 195 16.71 16.41 8.35
CA SER A 195 17.16 17.45 7.42
C SER A 195 17.51 18.78 8.10
N ASN A 196 16.91 19.06 9.27
CA ASN A 196 17.21 20.23 10.10
C ASN A 196 18.47 20.05 10.99
N GLY A 197 19.18 18.92 10.86
CA GLY A 197 20.38 18.59 11.63
C GLY A 197 20.13 17.89 12.97
N GLN A 198 18.89 17.82 13.46
CA GLN A 198 18.53 17.12 14.69
C GLN A 198 18.75 15.61 14.55
N SER A 199 19.19 14.97 15.64
CA SER A 199 19.29 13.52 15.77
C SER A 199 18.15 12.96 16.62
N LEU A 200 17.54 11.86 16.17
CA LEU A 200 16.64 11.04 16.97
C LEU A 200 17.31 9.68 17.19
N THR A 201 17.36 9.21 18.43
CA THR A 201 18.10 8.00 18.79
C THR A 201 17.21 6.94 19.43
N ALA A 202 17.48 5.67 19.14
CA ALA A 202 16.82 4.53 19.77
C ALA A 202 17.69 3.27 19.69
N THR A 203 17.39 2.27 20.52
CA THR A 203 18.05 0.95 20.47
C THR A 203 17.58 0.09 19.29
N GLN A 204 16.36 0.32 18.80
CA GLN A 204 15.77 -0.37 17.65
C GLN A 204 15.20 0.68 16.70
N THR A 205 15.65 0.68 15.44
CA THR A 205 15.18 1.57 14.38
C THR A 205 14.47 0.76 13.30
N ILE A 206 13.20 1.08 13.05
CA ILE A 206 12.34 0.38 12.08
C ILE A 206 12.05 1.33 10.92
N LEU A 207 12.44 0.94 9.71
CA LEU A 207 12.14 1.66 8.48
C LEU A 207 10.79 1.23 7.90
N SER A 208 9.81 2.13 7.96
CA SER A 208 8.47 2.00 7.39
C SER A 208 8.18 3.13 6.40
N THR A 209 9.16 3.43 5.55
CA THR A 209 9.21 4.60 4.67
C THR A 209 8.64 4.37 3.26
N GLY A 210 7.97 3.24 3.01
CA GLY A 210 7.31 2.95 1.74
C GLY A 210 8.23 3.14 0.53
N ALA A 211 7.74 3.85 -0.49
CA ALA A 211 8.49 4.16 -1.71
C ALA A 211 9.82 4.93 -1.47
N PHE A 212 10.00 5.55 -0.31
CA PHE A 212 11.22 6.28 0.03
C PHE A 212 12.33 5.39 0.60
N THR A 213 12.04 4.12 0.94
CA THR A 213 12.99 3.23 1.62
C THR A 213 14.32 3.09 0.86
N SER A 214 14.30 2.77 -0.44
CA SER A 214 15.54 2.59 -1.23
C SER A 214 16.39 3.87 -1.28
N LYS A 215 15.74 5.04 -1.42
CA LYS A 215 16.43 6.34 -1.44
C LYS A 215 17.10 6.63 -0.09
N LEU A 216 16.40 6.45 1.02
CA LEU A 216 16.97 6.63 2.35
C LEU A 216 18.18 5.71 2.58
N LEU A 217 18.10 4.47 2.12
CA LEU A 217 19.19 3.50 2.24
C LEU A 217 20.41 3.86 1.39
N GLU A 218 20.24 4.38 0.17
CA GLU A 218 21.35 4.88 -0.67
C GLU A 218 22.08 6.06 0.00
N TRP A 219 21.35 7.05 0.51
CA TRP A 219 21.93 8.17 1.24
C TRP A 219 22.63 7.72 2.53
N SER A 220 22.03 6.77 3.24
CA SER A 220 22.62 6.20 4.46
C SER A 220 23.91 5.41 4.17
N ALA A 221 23.94 4.63 3.10
CA ALA A 221 25.14 3.92 2.63
C ALA A 221 26.25 4.91 2.25
N GLN A 222 25.94 5.97 1.51
CA GLN A 222 26.91 7.00 1.13
C GLN A 222 27.47 7.74 2.34
N SER A 223 26.61 8.06 3.33
CA SER A 223 27.04 8.81 4.52
C SER A 223 27.85 7.98 5.52
N SER A 224 27.59 6.68 5.60
CA SER A 224 28.26 5.77 6.55
C SER A 224 29.44 5.02 5.94
N GLY A 225 29.54 4.97 4.62
CA GLY A 225 30.48 4.09 3.90
C GLY A 225 30.08 2.62 3.89
N ASN A 226 28.91 2.26 4.45
CA ASN A 226 28.43 0.88 4.51
C ASN A 226 27.50 0.57 3.33
N ASN A 227 28.05 -0.04 2.28
CA ASN A 227 27.29 -0.41 1.08
C ASN A 227 26.27 -1.54 1.31
N GLU A 228 26.41 -2.34 2.37
CA GLU A 228 25.46 -3.41 2.72
C GLU A 228 24.08 -2.87 3.11
N LEU A 229 23.96 -1.56 3.37
CA LEU A 229 22.67 -0.90 3.63
C LEU A 229 21.78 -0.79 2.39
N ARG A 230 22.34 -0.88 1.19
CA ARG A 230 21.58 -0.60 -0.04
C ARG A 230 20.52 -1.67 -0.29
N ALA A 231 19.33 -1.24 -0.71
CA ALA A 231 18.28 -2.15 -1.12
C ALA A 231 18.68 -2.99 -2.35
N GLY A 232 19.40 -2.40 -3.30
CA GLY A 232 19.71 -3.05 -4.57
C GLY A 232 18.42 -3.35 -5.35
N ASP A 233 18.30 -4.59 -5.83
CA ASP A 233 17.13 -5.13 -6.53
C ASP A 233 15.97 -5.55 -5.61
N ARG A 234 16.18 -5.56 -4.29
CA ARG A 234 15.18 -6.01 -3.30
C ARG A 234 13.92 -5.14 -3.28
N ILE A 235 14.07 -3.86 -3.58
CA ILE A 235 13.00 -2.86 -3.49
C ILE A 235 13.03 -1.91 -4.69
N LEU A 236 11.90 -1.79 -5.36
CA LEU A 236 11.67 -0.81 -6.42
C LEU A 236 10.51 0.12 -6.04
N ALA A 237 10.71 1.43 -6.08
CA ALA A 237 9.59 2.38 -5.93
C ALA A 237 8.77 2.42 -7.23
N ALA A 238 7.45 2.48 -7.12
CA ALA A 238 6.57 2.54 -8.28
C ALA A 238 5.35 3.44 -8.04
N GLY A 239 4.86 4.04 -9.11
CA GLY A 239 3.67 4.89 -9.14
C GLY A 239 2.52 4.22 -9.89
N ILE A 240 1.29 4.55 -9.50
CA ILE A 240 0.06 4.27 -10.24
C ILE A 240 -0.84 5.49 -10.20
N THR A 241 -1.60 5.71 -11.27
CA THR A 241 -2.57 6.82 -11.31
C THR A 241 -3.91 6.36 -10.74
N SER A 242 -4.53 7.26 -9.99
CA SER A 242 -5.94 7.19 -9.58
C SER A 242 -6.68 8.42 -10.08
N GLY A 243 -7.99 8.29 -10.25
CA GLY A 243 -8.86 9.43 -10.57
C GLY A 243 -10.22 9.30 -9.92
N MET A 244 -10.90 10.43 -9.76
CA MET A 244 -12.21 10.50 -9.10
C MET A 244 -13.16 11.44 -9.83
N THR A 245 -14.45 11.12 -9.74
CA THR A 245 -15.54 11.98 -10.20
C THR A 245 -16.58 12.11 -9.09
N THR A 246 -17.20 13.28 -9.00
CA THR A 246 -18.34 13.52 -8.11
C THR A 246 -19.63 13.16 -8.83
N LEU A 247 -20.36 12.17 -8.29
CA LEU A 247 -21.62 11.73 -8.88
C LEU A 247 -22.76 12.74 -8.61
N ASN A 248 -23.63 12.92 -9.61
CA ASN A 248 -24.92 13.59 -9.41
C ASN A 248 -25.86 12.71 -8.55
N ASP A 249 -26.98 13.27 -8.08
CA ASP A 249 -27.92 12.54 -7.21
C ASP A 249 -28.38 11.20 -7.82
N LYS A 250 -28.74 11.20 -9.11
CA LYS A 250 -29.27 10.01 -9.79
C LYS A 250 -28.22 8.90 -9.89
N ASP A 251 -27.01 9.25 -10.28
CA ASP A 251 -25.91 8.29 -10.40
C ASP A 251 -25.50 7.82 -9.00
N TYR A 252 -25.38 8.72 -8.02
CA TYR A 252 -25.03 8.35 -6.65
C TYR A 252 -25.99 7.31 -6.07
N GLU A 253 -27.30 7.49 -6.21
CA GLU A 253 -28.29 6.52 -5.74
C GLU A 253 -28.12 5.12 -6.35
N SER A 254 -27.61 5.03 -7.58
CA SER A 254 -27.38 3.75 -8.26
C SER A 254 -26.06 3.09 -7.84
N PHE A 255 -25.08 3.87 -7.38
CA PHE A 255 -23.71 3.41 -7.11
C PHE A 255 -23.36 3.34 -5.62
N LYS A 256 -24.12 3.98 -4.72
CA LYS A 256 -23.78 4.10 -3.29
C LYS A 256 -23.54 2.76 -2.56
N ASP A 257 -24.24 1.71 -2.98
CA ASP A 257 -24.14 0.36 -2.40
C ASP A 257 -23.38 -0.62 -3.30
N MET A 258 -22.65 -0.12 -4.30
CA MET A 258 -21.92 -0.99 -5.22
C MET A 258 -20.79 -1.74 -4.49
N PRO A 259 -20.39 -2.93 -4.97
CA PRO A 259 -19.18 -3.59 -4.48
C PRO A 259 -17.95 -2.90 -5.05
N VAL A 260 -16.78 -3.21 -4.51
CA VAL A 260 -15.51 -2.89 -5.20
C VAL A 260 -15.47 -3.67 -6.53
N GLY A 261 -15.27 -2.99 -7.65
CA GLY A 261 -15.05 -3.62 -8.96
C GLY A 261 -13.57 -3.83 -9.21
N VAL A 262 -13.16 -5.05 -9.56
CA VAL A 262 -11.77 -5.37 -9.91
C VAL A 262 -11.74 -6.20 -11.20
N GLN A 263 -10.74 -5.94 -12.03
CA GLN A 263 -10.45 -6.74 -13.21
C GLN A 263 -8.93 -6.95 -13.33
N GLY A 264 -8.53 -8.18 -13.62
CA GLY A 264 -7.14 -8.48 -14.00
C GLY A 264 -6.90 -9.98 -14.16
N TYR A 265 -5.93 -10.31 -15.00
CA TYR A 265 -5.91 -11.60 -15.68
C TYR A 265 -4.64 -12.38 -15.44
N THR A 266 -3.52 -11.89 -15.95
CA THR A 266 -2.22 -12.58 -15.93
C THR A 266 -1.09 -11.57 -16.05
N ALA A 267 0.14 -12.01 -15.79
CA ALA A 267 1.31 -11.17 -15.98
C ALA A 267 1.55 -10.74 -17.44
N ALA A 268 1.00 -11.49 -18.41
CA ALA A 268 1.02 -11.11 -19.82
C ALA A 268 0.02 -10.00 -20.16
N THR A 269 -1.06 -9.86 -19.38
CA THR A 269 -2.10 -8.85 -19.61
C THR A 269 -1.77 -7.55 -18.90
N GLY A 270 -1.27 -7.65 -17.66
CA GLY A 270 -0.83 -6.50 -16.87
C GLY A 270 -1.48 -6.46 -15.48
N PRO A 271 -1.28 -5.34 -14.75
CA PRO A 271 -1.77 -5.14 -13.40
C PRO A 271 -3.29 -5.17 -13.27
N PHE A 272 -3.78 -5.38 -12.05
CA PHE A 272 -5.22 -5.23 -11.78
C PHE A 272 -5.67 -3.77 -11.88
N ILE A 273 -6.84 -3.56 -12.46
CA ILE A 273 -7.57 -2.29 -12.45
C ILE A 273 -8.82 -2.41 -11.59
N GLY A 274 -9.38 -1.27 -11.20
CA GLY A 274 -10.61 -1.29 -10.43
C GLY A 274 -11.24 0.05 -10.15
N SER A 275 -12.40 -0.06 -9.52
CA SER A 275 -13.25 1.03 -9.08
C SER A 275 -13.75 0.75 -7.66
N LEU A 276 -13.78 1.77 -6.82
CA LEU A 276 -14.29 1.71 -5.45
C LEU A 276 -15.64 2.41 -5.35
N PRO A 277 -16.51 1.96 -4.42
CA PRO A 277 -17.80 2.63 -4.16
C PRO A 277 -17.62 4.10 -3.78
N PRO A 278 -18.63 4.95 -4.04
CA PRO A 278 -18.49 6.37 -3.80
C PRO A 278 -18.42 6.67 -2.30
N THR A 279 -17.65 7.70 -1.94
CA THR A 279 -17.58 8.21 -0.56
C THR A 279 -18.90 8.86 -0.13
N LYS A 280 -18.99 9.29 1.14
CA LYS A 280 -20.09 10.14 1.63
C LYS A 280 -20.24 11.45 0.85
N ASP A 281 -19.15 11.93 0.26
CA ASP A 281 -19.10 13.12 -0.59
C ASP A 281 -19.41 12.81 -2.06
N ARG A 282 -19.92 11.60 -2.34
CA ARG A 282 -20.34 11.13 -3.67
C ARG A 282 -19.21 10.97 -4.67
N GLU A 283 -17.97 10.85 -4.18
CA GLU A 283 -16.80 10.72 -5.03
C GLU A 283 -16.52 9.26 -5.35
N LEU A 284 -16.74 8.86 -6.61
CA LEU A 284 -16.39 7.54 -7.14
C LEU A 284 -14.92 7.53 -7.57
N LYS A 285 -14.18 6.45 -7.30
CA LYS A 285 -12.73 6.39 -7.53
C LYS A 285 -12.30 5.18 -8.36
N TRP A 286 -11.32 5.39 -9.23
CA TRP A 286 -10.63 4.36 -9.99
C TRP A 286 -9.12 4.35 -9.75
N TRP A 287 -8.49 3.22 -10.04
CA TRP A 287 -7.06 3.14 -10.33
C TRP A 287 -6.84 2.55 -11.72
N GLY A 288 -5.83 3.08 -12.42
CA GLY A 288 -5.49 2.70 -13.79
C GLY A 288 -4.70 1.39 -13.88
N GLN A 289 -4.35 0.96 -15.10
CA GLN A 289 -3.61 -0.29 -15.36
C GLN A 289 -2.10 -0.08 -15.47
N THR A 290 -1.64 1.16 -15.53
CA THR A 290 -0.25 1.47 -15.79
C THR A 290 0.51 1.70 -14.48
N ILE A 291 1.30 0.72 -14.07
CA ILE A 291 2.27 0.85 -13.00
C ILE A 291 3.65 1.18 -13.57
N PHE A 292 4.29 2.22 -13.04
CA PHE A 292 5.55 2.75 -13.56
C PHE A 292 6.63 2.95 -12.50
N SER A 293 7.87 2.63 -12.84
CA SER A 293 9.07 3.06 -12.10
C SER A 293 9.44 4.51 -12.45
N ASN A 294 10.29 5.13 -11.66
CA ASN A 294 10.93 6.41 -11.99
C ASN A 294 12.43 6.29 -11.72
N ASN A 295 13.15 5.65 -12.65
CA ASN A 295 14.59 5.49 -12.51
C ASN A 295 15.27 6.86 -12.61
N THR A 296 15.83 7.32 -11.50
CA THR A 296 16.38 8.66 -11.34
C THR A 296 17.70 8.62 -10.59
N GLU A 297 18.56 9.60 -10.86
CA GLU A 297 19.83 9.74 -10.16
C GLU A 297 19.58 10.30 -8.75
N VAL A 298 19.83 9.49 -7.72
CA VAL A 298 19.63 9.91 -6.32
C VAL A 298 20.90 10.39 -5.64
N LEU A 299 22.06 9.94 -6.15
CA LEU A 299 23.42 10.34 -5.80
C LEU A 299 24.25 10.30 -7.09
N PRO A 300 25.38 11.04 -7.20
CA PRO A 300 26.22 11.02 -8.40
C PRO A 300 26.57 9.58 -8.84
N GLY A 301 26.14 9.21 -10.05
CA GLY A 301 26.33 7.89 -10.65
C GLY A 301 25.46 6.76 -10.08
N ARG A 302 24.51 7.06 -9.18
CA ARG A 302 23.60 6.07 -8.56
C ARG A 302 22.17 6.29 -9.02
N PHE A 303 21.68 5.36 -9.81
CA PHE A 303 20.33 5.35 -10.34
C PHE A 303 19.49 4.28 -9.64
N ILE A 304 18.36 4.69 -9.08
CA ILE A 304 17.34 3.79 -8.56
C ILE A 304 15.96 4.34 -8.92
N SER A 305 14.93 3.50 -8.87
CA SER A 305 13.56 4.00 -8.89
C SER A 305 13.23 4.70 -7.57
N ALA A 306 12.78 5.96 -7.63
CA ALA A 306 12.34 6.72 -6.47
C ALA A 306 11.23 7.71 -6.86
N PRO A 307 10.34 8.10 -5.92
CA PRO A 307 9.39 9.18 -6.19
C PRO A 307 10.10 10.48 -6.61
N PRO A 308 9.46 11.33 -7.44
CA PRO A 308 9.98 12.64 -7.83
C PRO A 308 10.42 13.47 -6.62
N ALA A 309 11.45 14.31 -6.82
CA ALA A 309 12.06 15.08 -5.74
C ALA A 309 11.18 16.23 -5.19
N LYS A 310 10.01 16.50 -5.80
CA LYS A 310 9.05 17.47 -5.24
C LYS A 310 8.63 17.04 -3.84
N SER A 311 8.31 18.00 -2.98
CA SER A 311 7.91 17.74 -1.59
C SER A 311 6.71 16.79 -1.48
N ASP A 312 5.79 16.86 -2.46
CA ASP A 312 4.57 16.05 -2.59
C ASP A 312 4.73 14.80 -3.48
N TYR A 313 5.97 14.46 -3.87
CA TYR A 313 6.27 13.40 -4.84
C TYR A 313 5.58 13.58 -6.20
N ALA A 314 5.28 14.82 -6.58
CA ALA A 314 4.55 15.16 -7.79
C ALA A 314 3.21 14.41 -7.91
N GLN A 315 2.59 14.08 -6.76
CA GLN A 315 1.40 13.25 -6.74
C GLN A 315 0.21 13.89 -7.47
N TRP A 316 0.20 15.21 -7.63
CA TRP A 316 -0.86 15.94 -8.33
C TRP A 316 -0.53 16.25 -9.80
N ASP A 317 0.71 16.00 -10.24
CA ASP A 317 1.17 16.26 -11.60
C ASP A 317 0.80 15.09 -12.53
N THR A 318 -0.44 15.08 -13.02
CA THR A 318 -0.94 14.01 -13.89
C THR A 318 -0.99 14.43 -15.35
N SER A 319 -0.32 13.64 -16.20
CA SER A 319 -0.24 13.88 -17.65
C SER A 319 -1.50 13.45 -18.38
N LYS A 320 -1.62 13.81 -19.68
CA LYS A 320 -2.72 13.31 -20.52
C LYS A 320 -2.77 11.77 -20.58
N ARG A 321 -1.61 11.10 -20.67
CA ARG A 321 -1.54 9.63 -20.71
C ARG A 321 -2.03 8.99 -19.42
N MET A 322 -1.66 9.57 -18.27
CA MET A 322 -2.13 9.10 -16.95
C MET A 322 -3.65 9.26 -16.81
N LYS A 323 -4.22 10.36 -17.31
CA LYS A 323 -5.68 10.58 -17.30
C LYS A 323 -6.41 9.60 -18.22
N GLN A 324 -5.86 9.32 -19.40
CA GLN A 324 -6.39 8.32 -20.33
C GLN A 324 -6.41 6.91 -19.73
N ASP A 325 -5.47 6.57 -18.86
CA ASP A 325 -5.45 5.29 -18.14
C ASP A 325 -6.65 5.16 -17.18
N ILE A 326 -7.09 6.26 -16.58
CA ILE A 326 -8.30 6.32 -15.76
C ILE A 326 -9.56 6.28 -16.63
N ASP A 327 -9.58 7.01 -17.75
CA ASP A 327 -10.70 6.96 -18.70
C ASP A 327 -10.92 5.52 -19.21
N TYR A 328 -9.82 4.80 -19.48
CA TYR A 328 -9.85 3.38 -19.82
C TYR A 328 -10.45 2.53 -18.69
N ALA A 329 -9.98 2.69 -17.45
CA ALA A 329 -10.55 1.95 -16.31
C ALA A 329 -12.06 2.20 -16.14
N ASN A 330 -12.52 3.45 -16.31
CA ASN A 330 -13.93 3.76 -16.30
C ASN A 330 -14.72 3.06 -17.42
N ASN A 331 -14.19 3.08 -18.65
CA ASN A 331 -14.80 2.37 -19.77
C ASN A 331 -14.88 0.86 -19.53
N VAL A 332 -13.83 0.26 -18.93
CA VAL A 332 -13.81 -1.17 -18.58
C VAL A 332 -14.95 -1.56 -17.65
N PHE A 333 -15.30 -0.75 -16.64
CA PHE A 333 -16.33 -1.16 -15.68
C PHE A 333 -17.74 -0.72 -16.07
N TYR A 334 -17.86 0.44 -16.71
CA TYR A 334 -19.15 1.13 -16.81
C TYR A 334 -19.58 1.48 -18.23
N GLY A 335 -18.71 1.31 -19.24
CA GLY A 335 -19.02 1.57 -20.64
C GLY A 335 -19.73 2.92 -20.84
N LYS A 336 -20.93 2.90 -21.43
CA LYS A 336 -21.72 4.11 -21.70
C LYS A 336 -22.22 4.80 -20.45
N LYS A 337 -22.41 4.08 -19.33
CA LYS A 337 -22.89 4.68 -18.07
C LYS A 337 -21.88 5.69 -17.52
N GLY A 338 -20.59 5.40 -17.65
CA GLY A 338 -19.51 6.28 -17.21
C GLY A 338 -19.00 7.27 -18.27
N ALA A 339 -19.49 7.19 -19.51
CA ALA A 339 -18.89 7.89 -20.65
C ALA A 339 -18.95 9.43 -20.58
N ASN A 340 -19.92 9.98 -19.83
CA ASN A 340 -20.12 11.43 -19.71
C ASN A 340 -19.59 12.01 -18.39
N TRP A 341 -18.98 11.18 -17.53
CA TRP A 341 -18.44 11.68 -16.27
C TRP A 341 -17.20 12.53 -16.51
N LYS A 342 -17.09 13.60 -15.71
CA LYS A 342 -15.93 14.48 -15.70
C LYS A 342 -15.14 14.18 -14.43
N PHE A 343 -13.89 13.78 -14.59
CA PHE A 343 -13.02 13.58 -13.46
C PHE A 343 -12.60 14.92 -12.85
N ASP A 344 -12.82 15.05 -11.56
CA ASP A 344 -12.52 16.26 -10.78
C ASP A 344 -11.09 16.20 -10.23
N LYS A 345 -10.58 14.99 -9.97
CA LYS A 345 -9.30 14.77 -9.30
C LYS A 345 -8.53 13.65 -9.97
N TYR A 346 -7.22 13.82 -10.01
CA TYR A 346 -6.26 12.78 -10.39
C TYR A 346 -5.08 12.81 -9.44
N ARG A 347 -4.54 11.64 -9.11
CA ARG A 347 -3.41 11.52 -8.20
C ARG A 347 -2.52 10.33 -8.53
N VAL A 348 -1.21 10.53 -8.54
CA VAL A 348 -0.21 9.47 -8.54
C VAL A 348 0.04 8.99 -7.11
N CYS A 349 -0.14 7.70 -6.88
CA CYS A 349 0.16 7.03 -5.62
C CYS A 349 1.49 6.26 -5.75
N TRP A 350 2.46 6.53 -4.87
CA TRP A 350 3.76 5.85 -4.84
C TRP A 350 3.83 4.78 -3.75
N ASP A 351 4.30 3.58 -4.07
CA ASP A 351 4.57 2.49 -3.12
C ASP A 351 5.90 1.80 -3.43
N ALA A 352 6.33 0.91 -2.54
CA ALA A 352 7.50 0.06 -2.69
C ALA A 352 7.10 -1.36 -3.10
N PHE A 353 7.86 -1.92 -4.03
CA PHE A 353 7.62 -3.22 -4.66
C PHE A 353 8.76 -4.20 -4.44
N THR A 354 8.39 -5.47 -4.24
CA THR A 354 9.25 -6.64 -4.44
C THR A 354 8.78 -7.43 -5.66
N THR A 355 9.68 -8.21 -6.27
CA THR A 355 9.34 -8.97 -7.48
C THR A 355 8.26 -10.04 -7.23
N SER A 356 8.07 -10.50 -5.99
CA SER A 356 7.01 -11.46 -5.62
C SER A 356 5.73 -10.84 -5.06
N ALA A 357 5.60 -9.51 -5.06
CA ALA A 357 4.47 -8.82 -4.42
C ALA A 357 4.31 -9.15 -2.92
N ASP A 358 5.41 -9.50 -2.26
CA ASP A 358 5.44 -9.76 -0.82
C ASP A 358 5.97 -8.55 -0.05
N PHE A 359 5.64 -8.48 1.25
CA PHE A 359 6.23 -7.51 2.16
C PHE A 359 7.72 -7.79 2.41
N ILE A 360 8.42 -6.79 2.94
CA ILE A 360 9.69 -6.98 3.63
C ILE A 360 9.48 -6.55 5.08
N ILE A 361 9.49 -7.54 5.98
CA ILE A 361 9.36 -7.40 7.43
C ILE A 361 10.49 -8.24 8.05
N SER A 362 11.64 -7.61 8.30
CA SER A 362 12.88 -8.33 8.59
C SER A 362 13.91 -7.46 9.32
N PRO A 363 14.83 -8.06 10.11
CA PRO A 363 16.09 -7.41 10.46
C PRO A 363 16.88 -7.09 9.18
N HIS A 364 17.53 -5.93 9.15
CA HIS A 364 18.39 -5.54 8.04
C HIS A 364 19.80 -6.13 8.22
N SER A 365 20.36 -6.80 7.21
CA SER A 365 21.68 -7.45 7.32
C SER A 365 22.85 -6.48 7.49
N GLY A 366 22.75 -5.30 6.87
CA GLY A 366 23.76 -4.24 6.98
C GLY A 366 24.01 -3.63 8.37
N ALA A 367 23.13 -3.79 9.38
CA ALA A 367 23.38 -3.26 10.73
C ALA A 367 22.51 -3.89 11.83
N LYS A 368 23.11 -4.16 13.00
CA LYS A 368 22.35 -4.53 14.21
C LYS A 368 21.47 -3.36 14.67
N GLY A 369 20.27 -3.69 15.16
CA GLY A 369 19.29 -2.69 15.62
C GLY A 369 18.53 -1.99 14.49
N LEU A 370 18.77 -2.35 13.22
CA LEU A 370 18.05 -1.84 12.06
C LEU A 370 17.08 -2.89 11.53
N TYR A 371 15.85 -2.48 11.26
CA TYR A 371 14.79 -3.33 10.73
C TYR A 371 14.08 -2.61 9.58
N VAL A 372 13.47 -3.41 8.71
CA VAL A 372 12.65 -2.93 7.61
C VAL A 372 11.26 -3.53 7.72
N ALA A 373 10.24 -2.70 7.56
CA ALA A 373 8.83 -3.07 7.52
C ALA A 373 8.15 -2.22 6.44
N THR A 374 8.23 -2.66 5.19
CA THR A 374 7.85 -1.90 3.98
C THR A 374 7.42 -2.84 2.83
N CYS A 375 7.42 -2.31 1.61
CA CYS A 375 6.99 -2.96 0.37
C CYS A 375 5.52 -3.30 0.42
N GLY A 376 4.65 -2.29 0.36
CA GLY A 376 3.22 -2.49 0.38
C GLY A 376 2.65 -3.11 -0.90
N ASN A 377 3.42 -3.14 -2.01
CA ASN A 377 3.06 -3.65 -3.35
C ASN A 377 1.63 -3.28 -3.80
N PHE A 378 1.11 -2.11 -3.44
CA PHE A 378 -0.28 -1.68 -3.62
C PHE A 378 -1.37 -2.57 -3.02
N HIS A 379 -1.03 -3.55 -2.16
CA HIS A 379 -2.00 -4.40 -1.46
C HIS A 379 -1.88 -4.31 0.08
N GLY A 380 -0.89 -3.59 0.62
CA GLY A 380 -0.56 -3.55 2.05
C GLY A 380 -1.56 -2.85 2.97
N TRP A 381 -2.37 -1.90 2.46
CA TRP A 381 -3.22 -1.06 3.32
C TRP A 381 -4.23 -1.87 4.14
N LYS A 382 -4.87 -2.88 3.53
CA LYS A 382 -5.89 -3.70 4.21
C LYS A 382 -5.36 -4.51 5.39
N PHE A 383 -4.06 -4.65 5.52
CA PHE A 383 -3.43 -5.33 6.65
C PHE A 383 -3.14 -4.37 7.81
N PHE A 384 -3.52 -3.08 7.70
CA PHE A 384 -3.27 -2.06 8.70
C PHE A 384 -3.57 -2.50 10.15
N PRO A 385 -4.68 -3.19 10.44
CA PRO A 385 -4.96 -3.62 11.81
C PRO A 385 -4.03 -4.70 12.35
N VAL A 386 -3.33 -5.46 11.49
CA VAL A 386 -2.50 -6.62 11.89
C VAL A 386 -1.02 -6.48 11.59
N LEU A 387 -0.59 -5.53 10.75
CA LEU A 387 0.82 -5.34 10.37
C LEU A 387 1.73 -5.24 11.60
N GLY A 388 1.33 -4.44 12.60
CA GLY A 388 2.08 -4.21 13.82
C GLY A 388 2.27 -5.47 14.66
N LYS A 389 1.26 -6.35 14.74
CA LYS A 389 1.37 -7.66 15.41
C LYS A 389 2.53 -8.46 14.83
N TYR A 390 2.59 -8.59 13.51
CA TYR A 390 3.63 -9.36 12.82
C TYR A 390 5.02 -8.70 12.89
N ILE A 391 5.08 -7.37 12.83
CA ILE A 391 6.33 -6.63 12.98
C ILE A 391 6.88 -6.80 14.41
N VAL A 392 6.03 -6.76 15.43
CA VAL A 392 6.42 -7.03 16.82
C VAL A 392 6.90 -8.48 17.00
N GLN A 393 6.22 -9.46 16.41
CA GLN A 393 6.69 -10.85 16.40
C GLN A 393 8.08 -10.99 15.74
N MET A 394 8.33 -10.28 14.65
CA MET A 394 9.65 -10.24 14.01
C MET A 394 10.72 -9.66 14.93
N LEU A 395 10.43 -8.53 15.60
CA LEU A 395 11.35 -7.90 16.56
C LEU A 395 11.71 -8.82 17.73
N GLU A 396 10.79 -9.69 18.13
CA GLU A 396 10.96 -10.65 19.23
C GLU A 396 11.51 -12.01 18.79
N GLY A 397 11.75 -12.22 17.50
CA GLY A 397 12.17 -13.52 16.97
C GLY A 397 11.10 -14.61 17.05
N GLN A 398 9.83 -14.22 17.11
CA GLN A 398 8.66 -15.11 17.24
C GLN A 398 7.83 -15.22 15.94
N LEU A 399 8.25 -14.55 14.87
CA LEU A 399 7.56 -14.65 13.58
C LEU A 399 7.63 -16.10 13.06
N GLU A 400 6.49 -16.61 12.60
CA GLU A 400 6.38 -17.97 12.06
C GLU A 400 7.42 -18.22 10.94
N PRO A 401 8.05 -19.42 10.87
CA PRO A 401 9.13 -19.69 9.92
C PRO A 401 8.81 -19.35 8.46
N GLU A 402 7.61 -19.71 8.00
CA GLU A 402 7.16 -19.44 6.62
C GLU A 402 7.08 -17.93 6.32
N LEU A 403 6.57 -17.13 7.25
CA LEU A 403 6.51 -15.67 7.10
C LEU A 403 7.91 -15.05 7.22
N LYS A 404 8.75 -15.58 8.12
CA LYS A 404 10.14 -15.13 8.27
C LYS A 404 10.92 -15.33 6.99
N GLU A 405 10.78 -16.47 6.33
CA GLU A 405 11.38 -16.74 5.02
C GLU A 405 10.76 -15.87 3.92
N LYS A 406 9.42 -15.80 3.86
CA LYS A 406 8.68 -15.03 2.85
C LYS A 406 8.84 -13.51 2.96
N TRP A 407 9.28 -12.98 4.08
CA TRP A 407 9.49 -11.52 4.25
C TRP A 407 10.94 -11.14 4.52
N ALA A 408 11.88 -12.09 4.45
CA ALA A 408 13.29 -11.84 4.72
C ALA A 408 13.90 -10.82 3.74
N TRP A 409 14.82 -10.01 4.28
CA TRP A 409 15.59 -9.04 3.51
C TRP A 409 16.40 -9.69 2.38
N ASP A 410 17.15 -10.76 2.69
CA ASP A 410 18.11 -11.43 1.79
C ASP A 410 17.61 -12.75 1.20
N ARG A 411 16.30 -12.93 1.06
CA ARG A 411 15.76 -14.11 0.37
C ARG A 411 15.93 -14.02 -1.15
N GLU A 412 15.96 -15.18 -1.78
CA GLU A 412 15.73 -15.31 -3.21
C GLU A 412 14.30 -14.88 -3.54
N ARG A 413 14.13 -14.16 -4.65
CA ARG A 413 12.82 -13.72 -5.13
C ARG A 413 12.64 -14.19 -6.58
N PRO A 414 11.40 -14.55 -6.97
CA PRO A 414 11.10 -14.97 -8.32
C PRO A 414 11.36 -13.85 -9.34
N ASP A 415 11.46 -14.25 -10.60
CA ASP A 415 11.58 -13.34 -11.73
C ASP A 415 10.38 -12.37 -11.75
N PRO A 416 10.60 -11.05 -11.88
CA PRO A 416 9.53 -10.05 -11.90
C PRO A 416 8.51 -10.25 -13.03
N SER A 417 8.85 -10.95 -14.12
CA SER A 417 7.93 -11.27 -15.22
C SER A 417 6.74 -12.13 -14.78
N LEU A 418 6.86 -12.85 -13.65
CA LEU A 418 5.79 -13.66 -13.08
C LEU A 418 4.77 -12.84 -12.28
N ASN A 419 5.12 -11.61 -11.88
CA ASN A 419 4.25 -10.73 -11.11
C ASN A 419 3.47 -9.79 -12.03
N PRO A 420 2.12 -9.91 -12.11
CA PRO A 420 1.31 -9.04 -12.96
C PRO A 420 1.41 -7.57 -12.61
N ASP A 421 1.54 -7.25 -11.32
CA ASP A 421 1.59 -5.88 -10.83
C ASP A 421 3.02 -5.31 -10.84
N TRP A 422 4.02 -6.07 -11.30
CA TRP A 422 5.38 -5.53 -11.40
C TRP A 422 5.43 -4.35 -12.39
N PRO A 423 6.09 -3.23 -12.04
CA PRO A 423 6.14 -2.05 -12.90
C PRO A 423 6.85 -2.34 -14.22
N ARG A 424 6.18 -2.02 -15.34
CA ARG A 424 6.70 -2.25 -16.71
C ARG A 424 6.80 -0.96 -17.53
N ALA A 425 6.28 0.15 -17.02
CA ALA A 425 6.41 1.47 -17.62
C ALA A 425 7.44 2.32 -16.86
N GLU A 426 7.92 3.38 -17.49
CA GLU A 426 8.83 4.37 -16.89
C GLU A 426 8.13 5.73 -16.83
N TYR A 427 8.19 6.42 -15.69
CA TYR A 427 7.49 7.67 -15.43
C TYR A 427 7.73 8.71 -16.52
N LYS A 428 8.97 8.85 -16.99
CA LYS A 428 9.36 9.77 -18.07
C LYS A 428 8.62 9.52 -19.40
N THR A 429 8.18 8.29 -19.68
CA THR A 429 7.44 7.97 -20.91
C THR A 429 5.96 8.34 -20.80
N LEU A 430 5.48 8.62 -19.60
CA LEU A 430 4.10 9.04 -19.35
C LEU A 430 3.95 10.56 -19.33
N LEU A 431 5.03 11.32 -19.12
CA LEU A 431 4.99 12.78 -19.07
C LEU A 431 4.57 13.40 -20.40
N ASP A 432 3.82 14.50 -20.34
CA ASP A 432 3.48 15.28 -21.53
C ASP A 432 4.75 15.94 -22.09
N PRO A 433 4.91 16.02 -23.43
CA PRO A 433 6.07 16.64 -24.02
C PRO A 433 6.17 18.11 -23.61
N VAL A 434 7.33 18.50 -23.07
CA VAL A 434 7.64 19.90 -22.77
C VAL A 434 7.73 20.65 -24.09
N ARG A 435 6.73 21.47 -24.42
CA ARG A 435 6.83 22.40 -25.54
C ARG A 435 7.84 23.47 -25.16
N THR A 436 9.08 23.34 -25.64
CA THR A 436 9.99 24.48 -25.68
C THR A 436 9.40 25.48 -26.66
N SER A 437 8.97 26.64 -26.18
CA SER A 437 8.59 27.76 -27.05
C SER A 437 9.81 28.06 -27.91
N LYS A 438 9.74 27.77 -29.21
CA LYS A 438 10.69 28.32 -30.17
C LYS A 438 10.47 29.83 -30.14
N LEU A 439 11.43 30.54 -29.55
CA LEU A 439 11.56 31.99 -29.69
C LEU A 439 11.83 32.35 -31.15
#